data_AF-A0A7S2EAV8-F1
#
_entry.id   AF-A0A7S2EAV8-F1
#
_cell.length_a   1.000
_cell.length_b   1.000
_cell.length_c   1.000
_cell.angle_alpha   90.00
_cell.angle_beta   90.00
_cell.angle_gamma   90.00
#
_symmetry.space_group_name_H-M   'P 1'
#
loop_
_entity.id
_entity.type
_entity.pdbx_description
1 polymer ?
#
loop_
_entity_poly.entity_id
_entity_poly.type
_entity_poly.pdbx_seq_one_letter_code
_entity_poly.pdbx_strand_id
1 'polypeptide(L)'
;YAAYSLIPEEEKHLWHLQIGRKIWNNVAEKRKDKVIFTAVDQMNYGISSVESGDQKVFLAKLNLRAGGKAMSLSAFSSCAYYFSTGIKLLSREHWETNYELSLHLHNYYAE
;
A
#
# COMPACT_ATOMS: atom_id res chain seq x y z
N TYR A 1 34.37 -0.78 7.52
CA TYR A 1 33.03 -1.42 7.57
C TYR A 1 32.26 -0.87 8.76
N ALA A 2 31.62 0.31 8.64
CA ALA A 2 30.74 0.88 9.68
C ALA A 2 29.88 2.08 9.20
N ALA A 3 29.82 2.39 7.90
CA ALA A 3 29.14 3.62 7.44
C ALA A 3 27.67 3.44 7.03
N TYR A 4 27.21 2.20 6.79
CA TYR A 4 25.84 1.91 6.36
C TYR A 4 24.84 1.66 7.50
N SER A 5 25.32 1.47 8.74
CA SER A 5 24.46 1.28 9.92
C SER A 5 23.84 2.56 10.46
N LEU A 6 24.10 3.72 9.83
CA LEU A 6 23.72 5.04 10.31
C LEU A 6 22.70 5.76 9.42
N ILE A 7 22.06 5.07 8.47
CA ILE A 7 20.87 5.63 7.82
C ILE A 7 19.74 5.58 8.85
N PRO A 8 19.23 6.73 9.33
CA PRO A 8 18.09 6.78 10.23
C PRO A 8 16.94 5.94 9.67
N GLU A 9 16.23 5.23 10.53
CA GLU A 9 15.14 4.36 10.10
C GLU A 9 14.07 5.14 9.33
N GLU A 10 13.84 6.40 9.70
CA GLU A 10 13.00 7.36 8.98
C GLU A 10 13.45 7.60 7.53
N GLU A 11 14.76 7.74 7.29
CA GLU A 11 15.28 7.89 5.92
C GLU A 11 15.02 6.62 5.11
N LYS A 12 15.16 5.42 5.71
CA LYS A 12 14.85 4.16 5.02
C LYS A 12 13.38 4.11 4.61
N HIS A 13 12.47 4.46 5.51
CA HIS A 13 11.03 4.49 5.19
C HIS A 13 10.73 5.44 4.03
N LEU A 14 11.34 6.63 4.02
CA LEU A 14 11.20 7.59 2.92
C LEU A 14 11.71 7.00 1.60
N TRP A 15 12.88 6.35 1.60
CA TRP A 15 13.45 5.72 0.42
C TRP A 15 12.54 4.64 -0.15
N HIS A 16 12.02 3.75 0.70
CA HIS A 16 11.09 2.69 0.30
C HIS A 16 9.80 3.27 -0.31
N LEU A 17 9.23 4.31 0.29
CA LEU A 17 8.07 5.01 -0.25
C LEU A 17 8.34 5.62 -1.63
N GLN A 18 9.50 6.27 -1.81
CA GLN A 18 9.89 6.87 -3.09
C GLN A 18 10.14 5.82 -4.17
N ILE A 19 10.82 4.71 -3.84
CA ILE A 19 11.07 3.60 -4.78
C ILE A 19 9.74 3.04 -5.27
N GLY A 20 8.81 2.71 -4.36
CA GLY A 20 7.50 2.22 -4.72
C GLY A 20 6.75 3.18 -5.65
N ARG A 21 6.77 4.49 -5.36
CA ARG A 21 6.15 5.53 -6.20
C ARG A 21 6.76 5.60 -7.58
N LYS A 22 8.09 5.54 -7.69
CA LYS A 22 8.77 5.53 -8.99
C LYS A 22 8.40 4.29 -9.80
N ILE A 23 8.39 3.11 -9.18
CA ILE A 23 7.98 1.87 -9.86
C ILE A 23 6.54 2.00 -10.38
N TRP A 24 5.62 2.49 -9.55
CA TRP A 24 4.21 2.64 -9.93
C TRP A 24 3.99 3.65 -11.06
N ASN A 25 4.64 4.81 -11.00
CA ASN A 25 4.44 5.90 -11.94
C ASN A 25 5.16 5.69 -13.28
N ASN A 26 6.26 4.92 -13.30
CA ASN A 26 7.02 4.65 -14.52
C ASN A 26 6.40 3.55 -15.40
N VAL A 27 5.30 2.95 -14.95
CA VAL A 27 4.65 1.84 -15.66
C VAL A 27 3.30 2.31 -16.21
N ALA A 28 3.08 2.09 -17.51
CA ALA A 28 1.81 2.36 -18.15
C ALA A 28 0.66 1.59 -17.46
N GLU A 29 -0.54 2.18 -17.40
CA GLU A 29 -1.68 1.64 -16.66
C GLU A 29 -1.96 0.14 -16.96
N LYS A 30 -1.90 -0.24 -18.24
CA LYS A 30 -2.10 -1.63 -18.70
C LYS A 30 -1.09 -2.64 -18.17
N ARG A 31 0.04 -2.17 -17.62
CA ARG A 31 1.12 -3.00 -17.06
C ARG A 31 1.22 -2.87 -15.54
N LYS A 32 0.42 -2.03 -14.89
CA LYS A 32 0.52 -1.78 -13.45
C LYS A 32 0.28 -3.01 -12.60
N ASP A 33 -0.60 -3.92 -13.04
CA ASP A 33 -0.78 -5.19 -12.35
C ASP A 33 0.50 -6.05 -12.32
N LYS A 34 1.42 -5.89 -13.27
CA LYS A 34 2.69 -6.63 -13.25
C LYS A 34 3.64 -6.17 -12.14
N VAL A 35 3.52 -4.91 -11.70
CA VAL A 35 4.38 -4.32 -10.69
C VAL A 35 3.68 -4.01 -9.37
N ILE A 36 2.36 -4.27 -9.27
CA ILE A 36 1.54 -3.87 -8.12
C ILE A 36 2.11 -4.38 -6.80
N PHE A 37 2.52 -5.64 -6.70
CA PHE A 37 3.08 -6.20 -5.47
C PHE A 37 4.40 -5.49 -5.11
N THR A 38 5.36 -5.45 -6.04
CA THR A 38 6.64 -4.80 -5.82
C THR A 38 6.50 -3.32 -5.46
N ALA A 39 5.59 -2.60 -6.10
CA ALA A 39 5.37 -1.19 -5.79
C ALA A 39 4.70 -1.01 -4.42
N VAL A 40 3.64 -1.77 -4.14
CA VAL A 40 2.85 -1.66 -2.89
C VAL A 40 3.66 -2.13 -1.69
N ASP A 41 4.44 -3.20 -1.79
CA ASP A 41 5.28 -3.69 -0.71
C ASP A 41 6.33 -2.64 -0.30
N GLN A 42 6.94 -1.97 -1.29
CA GLN A 42 7.88 -0.87 -1.04
C GLN A 42 7.19 0.32 -0.36
N MET A 43 6.01 0.71 -0.84
CA MET A 43 5.25 1.80 -0.22
C MET A 43 4.77 1.45 1.19
N ASN A 44 4.32 0.22 1.42
CA ASN A 44 3.86 -0.26 2.72
C ASN A 44 5.01 -0.36 3.73
N TYR A 45 6.22 -0.69 3.28
CA TYR A 45 7.40 -0.61 4.12
C TYR A 45 7.72 0.83 4.52
N GLY A 46 7.47 1.80 3.64
CA GLY A 46 7.62 3.23 3.88
C GLY A 46 6.41 3.93 4.50
N ILE A 47 5.43 3.17 5.03
CA ILE A 47 4.12 3.71 5.45
C ILE A 47 4.22 4.78 6.53
N SER A 48 5.20 4.68 7.43
CA SER A 48 5.45 5.63 8.50
C SER A 48 5.79 7.04 8.00
N SER A 49 6.29 7.16 6.76
CA SER A 49 6.61 8.44 6.12
C SER A 49 5.43 9.03 5.34
N VAL A 50 4.23 8.44 5.42
CA VAL A 50 3.02 8.94 4.73
C VAL A 50 2.22 9.85 5.67
N GLU A 51 2.36 11.15 5.50
CA GLU A 51 1.76 12.15 6.40
C GLU A 51 0.38 12.63 5.91
N SER A 52 0.24 12.87 4.61
CA SER A 52 -0.98 13.45 4.01
C SER A 52 -2.11 12.43 3.88
N GLY A 53 -3.34 12.85 4.24
CA GLY A 53 -4.56 12.04 4.08
C GLY A 53 -4.77 11.54 2.66
N ASP A 54 -4.55 12.38 1.65
CA ASP A 54 -4.68 11.99 0.25
C ASP A 54 -3.69 10.90 -0.15
N GLN A 55 -2.46 10.97 0.37
CA GLN A 55 -1.44 9.94 0.12
C GLN A 55 -1.81 8.62 0.80
N LYS A 56 -2.40 8.68 2.01
CA LYS A 56 -2.91 7.48 2.69
C LYS A 56 -4.07 6.85 1.94
N VAL A 57 -5.04 7.65 1.47
CA VAL A 57 -6.15 7.17 0.65
C VAL A 57 -5.65 6.56 -0.66
N PHE A 58 -4.68 7.19 -1.31
CA PHE A 58 -4.05 6.64 -2.51
C PHE A 58 -3.40 5.27 -2.23
N LEU A 59 -2.60 5.17 -1.17
CA LEU A 59 -1.96 3.91 -0.81
C LEU A 59 -2.97 2.84 -0.37
N ALA A 60 -4.08 3.23 0.27
CA ALA A 60 -5.19 2.33 0.59
C ALA A 60 -5.86 1.76 -0.67
N LYS A 61 -6.07 2.57 -1.71
CA LYS A 61 -6.56 2.09 -3.03
C LYS A 61 -5.61 1.11 -3.69
N LEU A 62 -4.29 1.35 -3.59
CA LEU A 62 -3.30 0.42 -4.13
C LEU A 62 -3.28 -0.91 -3.36
N ASN A 63 -3.42 -0.86 -2.03
CA ASN A 63 -3.56 -2.05 -1.20
C ASN A 63 -4.83 -2.84 -1.53
N LEU A 64 -5.96 -2.18 -1.79
CA LEU A 64 -7.18 -2.85 -2.28
C LEU A 64 -6.90 -3.59 -3.61
N ARG A 65 -6.24 -2.94 -4.58
CA ARG A 65 -5.88 -3.55 -5.86
C ARG A 65 -4.90 -4.73 -5.70
N ALA A 66 -3.91 -4.59 -4.82
CA ALA A 66 -2.95 -5.66 -4.52
C ALA A 66 -3.63 -6.87 -3.86
N GLY A 67 -4.51 -6.63 -2.88
CA GLY A 67 -5.28 -7.69 -2.23
C GLY A 67 -6.20 -8.43 -3.20
N GLY A 68 -6.94 -7.70 -4.05
CA GLY A 68 -7.79 -8.31 -5.09
C GLY A 68 -6.98 -9.16 -6.09
N LYS A 69 -5.78 -8.72 -6.46
CA LYS A 69 -4.87 -9.54 -7.29
C LYS A 69 -4.31 -10.74 -6.53
N ALA A 70 -3.99 -10.62 -5.25
CA ALA A 70 -3.54 -11.75 -4.43
C ALA A 70 -4.65 -12.80 -4.31
N MET A 71 -5.90 -12.36 -4.16
CA MET A 71 -7.08 -13.22 -4.12
C MET A 71 -7.26 -14.02 -5.42
N SER A 72 -7.08 -13.39 -6.59
CA SER A 72 -7.17 -14.09 -7.88
C SER A 72 -6.04 -15.10 -8.11
N LEU A 73 -4.95 -15.01 -7.33
CA LEU A 73 -3.85 -15.97 -7.28
C LEU A 73 -3.96 -16.95 -6.10
N SER A 74 -5.08 -16.93 -5.36
CA SER A 74 -5.31 -17.73 -4.15
C SER A 74 -4.24 -17.56 -3.06
N ALA A 75 -3.61 -16.39 -2.99
CA ALA A 75 -2.60 -16.03 -1.98
C ALA A 75 -3.24 -15.33 -0.77
N PHE A 76 -4.00 -16.10 0.03
CA PHE A 76 -4.85 -15.56 1.10
C PHE A 76 -4.08 -14.81 2.21
N SER A 77 -2.86 -15.23 2.56
CA SER A 77 -2.03 -14.52 3.54
C SER A 77 -1.64 -13.11 3.06
N SER A 78 -1.24 -12.99 1.79
CA SER A 78 -0.96 -11.70 1.15
C SER A 78 -2.22 -10.85 1.02
N CYS A 79 -3.36 -11.47 0.73
CA CYS A 79 -4.67 -10.84 0.66
C CYS A 79 -5.01 -10.09 1.97
N ALA A 80 -5.00 -10.81 3.10
CA ALA A 80 -5.27 -10.26 4.41
C ALA A 80 -4.27 -9.16 4.80
N TYR A 81 -2.99 -9.33 4.46
CA TYR A 81 -1.97 -8.31 4.68
C TYR A 81 -2.28 -7.00 3.95
N TYR A 82 -2.61 -7.05 2.65
CA TYR A 82 -2.90 -5.85 1.88
C TYR A 82 -4.18 -5.16 2.35
N PHE A 83 -5.27 -5.91 2.55
CA PHE A 83 -6.53 -5.30 3.00
C PHE A 83 -6.43 -4.69 4.39
N SER A 84 -5.81 -5.39 5.35
CA SER A 84 -5.62 -4.83 6.70
C SER A 84 -4.73 -3.58 6.68
N THR A 85 -3.71 -3.54 5.81
CA THR A 85 -2.87 -2.35 5.63
C THR A 85 -3.65 -1.20 5.02
N GLY A 86 -4.49 -1.48 4.01
CA GLY A 86 -5.40 -0.51 3.41
C GLY A 86 -6.36 0.11 4.42
N ILE A 87 -6.96 -0.69 5.30
CA ILE A 87 -7.87 -0.22 6.36
C ILE A 87 -7.13 0.70 7.35
N LYS A 88 -5.92 0.31 7.79
CA LYS A 88 -5.11 1.09 8.75
C LYS A 88 -4.69 2.47 8.23
N LEU A 89 -4.66 2.65 6.91
CA LEU A 89 -4.31 3.93 6.28
C LEU A 89 -5.46 4.94 6.30
N LEU A 90 -6.70 4.46 6.38
CA LEU A 90 -7.87 5.32 6.32
C LEU A 90 -8.04 6.13 7.61
N SER A 91 -8.58 7.34 7.49
CA SER A 91 -8.87 8.22 8.63
C SER A 91 -10.02 7.66 9.48
N ARG A 92 -10.23 8.12 10.71
CA ARG A 92 -11.35 7.62 11.55
C ARG A 92 -12.73 7.86 10.93
N GLU A 93 -12.86 8.88 10.09
CA GLU A 93 -14.09 9.28 9.40
C GLU A 93 -14.19 8.63 8.00
N HIS A 94 -13.42 7.57 7.73
CA HIS A 94 -13.32 6.98 6.39
C HIS A 94 -14.63 6.40 5.87
N TRP A 95 -15.55 6.00 6.75
CA TRP A 95 -16.88 5.57 6.34
C TRP A 95 -17.70 6.72 5.74
N GLU A 96 -17.48 7.96 6.17
CA GLU A 96 -18.18 9.13 5.63
C GLU A 96 -17.44 9.71 4.42
N THR A 97 -16.12 9.77 4.50
CA THR A 97 -15.26 10.44 3.49
C THR A 97 -14.81 9.50 2.36
N ASN A 98 -14.75 8.20 2.60
CA ASN A 98 -14.27 7.18 1.66
C ASN A 98 -15.11 5.89 1.76
N TYR A 99 -16.45 6.04 1.80
CA TYR A 99 -17.38 4.92 2.03
C TYR A 99 -17.12 3.71 1.14
N GLU A 100 -17.05 3.89 -0.19
CA GLU A 100 -16.86 2.78 -1.14
C GLU A 100 -15.54 2.04 -0.91
N LEU A 101 -14.45 2.78 -0.72
CA LEU A 101 -13.13 2.20 -0.47
C LEU A 101 -13.11 1.40 0.85
N SER A 102 -13.76 1.95 1.89
CA SER A 102 -13.90 1.30 3.19
C SER A 102 -14.70 0.00 3.06
N LEU A 103 -15.84 0.06 2.38
CA LEU A 103 -16.72 -1.08 2.14
C LEU A 103 -15.97 -2.21 1.41
N HIS A 104 -15.27 -1.89 0.31
CA HIS A 104 -14.51 -2.89 -0.43
C HIS A 104 -13.39 -3.52 0.40
N LEU A 105 -12.61 -2.71 1.13
CA LEU A 105 -11.52 -3.23 1.96
C LEU A 105 -12.04 -4.14 3.09
N HIS A 106 -13.16 -3.78 3.73
CA HIS A 106 -13.74 -4.58 4.82
C HIS A 106 -14.43 -5.85 4.32
N ASN A 107 -15.16 -5.78 3.20
CA ASN A 107 -15.82 -6.97 2.62
C ASN A 107 -14.80 -8.04 2.25
N TYR A 108 -13.72 -7.67 1.55
CA TYR A 108 -12.72 -8.64 1.14
C TYR A 108 -11.78 -9.10 2.28
N TYR A 109 -11.73 -8.37 3.40
CA TYR A 109 -11.01 -8.83 4.59
C TYR A 109 -11.81 -9.86 5.41
N ALA A 110 -13.14 -9.89 5.25
CA ALA A 110 -14.02 -10.81 5.96
C ALA A 110 -14.24 -12.17 5.25
N GLU A 111 -13.80 -12.29 3.99
CA GLU A 111 -13.78 -13.53 3.18
C GLU A 111 -12.47 -14.32 3.38
#